data_AF-A0A438IZP2-F1
#
_entry.id   AF-A0A438IZP2-F1
#
_cell.length_a   1.000
_cell.length_b   1.000
_cell.length_c   1.000
_cell.angle_alpha   90.00
_cell.angle_beta   90.00
_cell.angle_gamma   90.00
#
_symmetry.space_group_name_H-M   'P 1'
#
loop_
_entity.id
_entity.type
_entity.pdbx_description
1 polymer ?
#
loop_
_entity_poly.entity_id
_entity_poly.type
_entity_poly.pdbx_seq_one_letter_code
_entity_poly.pdbx_strand_id
1 'polypeptide(L)'
;MLDPGIKQEDGYFVYDSDSANDVWIHKADGTPFVVWPGPCVFPDFTQSKARSWWACLVKDFISNGVDGIWNDMNEPTVFKAVTKSMPEDNVHRGDAELGGCQNHSHCHNVYGMLMARSTYEGMKLANENKRPFVLTRAGFIGSQRYAATWTGDNLSNWDHLHMSIPMVLQLVSDVRILCCLPDAKLKI
;
A
#
# COMPACT_ATOMS: atom_id res chain seq x y z
N MET A 1 -11.66 1.15 2.03
CA MET A 1 -10.49 1.18 1.15
C MET A 1 -9.60 2.32 1.61
N LEU A 2 -8.29 2.09 1.75
CA LEU A 2 -7.30 3.07 2.14
C LEU A 2 -6.13 3.02 1.15
N ASP A 3 -5.94 4.11 0.41
CA ASP A 3 -4.88 4.26 -0.59
C ASP A 3 -3.70 5.04 0.02
N PRO A 4 -2.48 4.91 -0.51
CA PRO A 4 -1.31 5.58 0.05
C PRO A 4 -1.25 7.07 -0.27
N GLY A 5 -2.03 7.55 -1.24
CA GLY A 5 -2.05 8.96 -1.62
C GLY A 5 -2.82 9.80 -0.60
N ILE A 6 -2.11 10.60 0.19
CA ILE A 6 -2.71 11.53 1.14
C ILE A 6 -2.93 12.87 0.47
N LYS A 7 -4.17 13.36 0.46
CA LYS A 7 -4.52 14.68 -0.07
C LYS A 7 -3.78 15.76 0.72
N GLN A 8 -3.04 16.60 0.03
CA GLN A 8 -2.42 17.82 0.56
C GLN A 8 -3.49 18.90 0.68
N GLU A 9 -3.97 19.10 1.90
CA GLU A 9 -5.00 20.09 2.24
C GLU A 9 -4.75 20.57 3.67
N ASP A 10 -4.55 21.88 3.84
CA ASP A 10 -4.33 22.45 5.16
C ASP A 10 -5.57 22.27 6.04
N GLY A 11 -5.38 21.80 7.27
CA GLY A 11 -6.48 21.48 8.18
C GLY A 11 -7.00 20.05 8.04
N TYR A 12 -6.51 19.28 7.07
CA TYR A 12 -6.74 17.84 7.04
C TYR A 12 -5.77 17.16 8.01
N PHE A 13 -6.31 16.71 9.15
CA PHE A 13 -5.50 16.21 10.27
C PHE A 13 -4.49 15.11 9.87
N VAL A 14 -4.80 14.27 8.89
CA VAL A 14 -3.88 13.24 8.41
C VAL A 14 -2.67 13.88 7.73
N TYR A 15 -2.90 14.82 6.81
CA TYR A 15 -1.84 15.58 6.15
C TYR A 15 -1.03 16.43 7.13
N ASP A 16 -1.70 17.10 8.07
CA ASP A 16 -1.06 17.93 9.09
C ASP A 16 -0.19 17.09 10.03
N SER A 17 -0.71 15.93 10.49
CA SER A 17 0.02 15.03 11.39
C SER A 17 1.23 14.39 10.72
N ASP A 18 1.14 14.04 9.44
CA ASP A 18 2.24 13.44 8.69
C ASP A 18 3.35 14.46 8.40
N SER A 19 2.96 15.67 7.99
CA SER A 19 3.89 16.79 7.78
C SER A 19 4.68 17.12 9.05
N ALA A 20 4.06 17.00 10.22
CA ALA A 20 4.74 17.16 11.51
C ALA A 20 5.73 16.04 11.83
N ASN A 21 5.56 14.84 11.26
CA ASN A 21 6.41 13.66 11.49
C ASN A 21 7.52 13.48 10.43
N ASP A 22 7.54 14.30 9.37
CA ASP A 22 8.50 14.24 8.25
C ASP A 22 8.59 12.83 7.64
N VAL A 23 7.44 12.22 7.32
CA VAL A 23 7.39 10.84 6.82
C VAL A 23 7.10 10.74 5.32
N TRP A 24 7.16 11.85 4.58
CA TRP A 24 6.97 11.86 3.14
C TRP A 24 8.13 11.25 2.35
N ILE A 25 7.80 10.66 1.20
CA ILE A 25 8.75 10.38 0.13
C ILE A 25 9.15 11.70 -0.53
N HIS A 26 10.44 11.85 -0.81
CA HIS A 26 10.99 13.06 -1.40
C HIS A 26 11.38 12.83 -2.86
N LYS A 27 11.49 13.92 -3.61
CA LYS A 27 12.17 13.95 -4.91
C LYS A 27 13.69 13.99 -4.70
N ALA A 28 14.44 13.84 -5.78
CA ALA A 28 15.89 13.97 -5.78
C ALA A 28 16.41 15.33 -5.26
N ASP A 29 15.60 16.40 -5.37
CA ASP A 29 15.92 17.73 -4.85
C ASP A 29 15.67 17.90 -3.33
N GLY A 30 15.19 16.86 -2.66
CA GLY A 30 14.88 16.85 -1.23
C GLY A 30 13.53 17.45 -0.86
N THR A 31 12.70 17.87 -1.82
CA THR A 31 11.32 18.33 -1.57
C THR A 31 10.32 17.17 -1.54
N PRO A 32 9.19 17.27 -0.83
CA PRO A 32 8.15 16.25 -0.86
C PRO A 32 7.66 15.94 -2.28
N PHE A 33 7.45 14.66 -2.56
CA PHE A 33 6.88 14.23 -3.84
C PHE A 33 5.36 14.42 -3.85
N VAL A 34 4.91 15.35 -4.70
CA VAL A 34 3.49 15.72 -4.85
C VAL A 34 2.99 15.40 -6.26
N VAL A 35 1.81 14.78 -6.37
CA VAL A 35 1.18 14.33 -7.64
C VAL A 35 -0.21 14.97 -7.83
N TRP A 36 -0.66 15.12 -9.09
CA TRP A 36 -2.03 15.54 -9.54
C TRP A 36 -2.93 14.30 -9.81
N PRO A 37 -4.29 14.31 -9.71
CA PRO A 37 -5.23 15.40 -10.05
C PRO A 37 -5.77 16.28 -8.90
N GLY A 38 -5.39 15.99 -7.67
CA GLY A 38 -5.34 16.94 -6.56
C GLY A 38 -3.98 16.74 -5.90
N PRO A 39 -3.37 17.77 -5.28
CA PRO A 39 -2.04 17.62 -4.70
C PRO A 39 -2.09 16.48 -3.68
N CYS A 40 -1.35 15.40 -3.93
CA CYS A 40 -1.26 14.26 -3.04
C CYS A 40 0.20 13.94 -2.75
N VAL A 41 0.49 13.65 -1.48
CA VAL A 41 1.78 13.21 -0.96
C VAL A 41 1.70 11.72 -0.59
N PHE A 42 2.85 11.07 -0.52
CA PHE A 42 2.95 9.63 -0.26
C PHE A 42 3.79 9.39 0.99
N PRO A 43 3.26 8.71 2.02
CA PRO A 43 4.04 8.27 3.16
C PRO A 43 5.12 7.29 2.72
N ASP A 44 6.30 7.42 3.32
CA ASP A 44 7.43 6.54 3.08
C ASP A 44 7.39 5.35 4.04
N PHE A 45 6.65 4.30 3.67
CA PHE A 45 6.54 3.08 4.49
C PHE A 45 7.87 2.34 4.74
N THR A 46 8.97 2.73 4.08
CA THR A 46 10.31 2.23 4.40
C THR A 46 10.84 2.76 5.74
N GLN A 47 10.22 3.81 6.27
CA GLN A 47 10.54 4.36 7.59
C GLN A 47 9.62 3.76 8.67
N SER A 48 10.23 3.23 9.73
CA SER A 48 9.52 2.70 10.90
C SER A 48 8.57 3.72 11.51
N LYS A 49 8.98 5.00 11.59
CA LYS A 49 8.12 6.09 12.04
C LYS A 49 6.86 6.27 11.18
N ALA A 50 6.98 6.15 9.85
CA ALA A 50 5.84 6.22 8.94
C ALA A 50 4.89 5.03 9.14
N ARG A 51 5.46 3.83 9.30
CA ARG A 51 4.69 2.60 9.57
C ARG A 51 3.91 2.69 10.88
N SER A 52 4.54 3.19 11.95
CA SER A 52 3.90 3.38 13.25
C SER A 52 2.82 4.47 13.20
N TRP A 53 3.09 5.59 12.53
CA TRP A 53 2.10 6.64 12.31
C TRP A 53 0.86 6.11 11.56
N TRP A 54 1.05 5.39 10.46
CA TRP A 54 -0.04 4.78 9.71
C TRP A 54 -0.82 3.76 10.56
N ALA A 55 -0.12 2.94 11.34
CA ALA A 55 -0.76 1.97 12.23
C ALA A 55 -1.65 2.63 13.28
N CYS A 56 -1.26 3.81 13.82
CA CYS A 56 -2.09 4.59 14.72
C CYS A 56 -3.36 5.11 14.03
N LEU A 57 -3.24 5.64 12.80
CA LEU A 57 -4.42 6.07 12.03
C LEU A 57 -5.38 4.92 11.75
N VAL A 58 -4.84 3.75 11.40
CA VAL A 58 -5.64 2.54 11.17
C VAL A 58 -6.32 2.09 12.45
N LYS A 59 -5.63 2.13 13.59
CA LYS A 59 -6.20 1.78 14.89
C LYS A 59 -7.43 2.64 15.20
N ASP A 60 -7.31 3.95 15.02
CA ASP A 60 -8.42 4.89 15.25
C ASP A 60 -9.55 4.68 14.23
N PHE A 61 -9.22 4.35 12.99
CA PHE A 61 -10.20 4.04 11.95
C PHE A 61 -11.02 2.78 12.27
N ILE A 62 -10.36 1.69 12.70
CA ILE A 62 -11.02 0.43 13.11
C ILE A 62 -11.96 0.64 14.31
N SER A 63 -11.60 1.56 15.21
CA SER A 63 -12.43 1.89 16.39
C SER A 63 -13.81 2.43 16.01
N ASN A 64 -14.01 2.87 14.76
CA ASN A 64 -15.32 3.29 14.24
C ASN A 64 -16.21 2.13 13.73
N GLY A 65 -15.82 0.87 13.96
CA GLY A 65 -16.61 -0.32 13.60
C GLY A 65 -16.27 -0.94 12.24
N VAL A 66 -15.08 -0.64 11.70
CA VAL A 66 -14.60 -1.25 10.45
C VAL A 66 -13.97 -2.61 10.73
N ASP A 67 -14.37 -3.65 10.00
CA ASP A 67 -13.92 -5.04 10.23
C ASP A 67 -12.72 -5.48 9.37
N GLY A 68 -12.47 -4.79 8.27
CA GLY A 68 -11.45 -5.13 7.30
C GLY A 68 -11.03 -3.95 6.45
N ILE A 69 -9.78 -3.96 5.97
CA ILE A 69 -9.22 -2.86 5.19
C ILE A 69 -8.75 -3.39 3.83
N TRP A 70 -9.06 -2.61 2.81
CA TRP A 70 -8.56 -2.83 1.46
C TRP A 70 -7.53 -1.75 1.15
N ASN A 71 -6.26 -2.13 0.97
CA ASN A 71 -5.20 -1.27 0.45
C ASN A 71 -5.12 -1.43 -1.07
N ASP A 72 -5.46 -0.35 -1.77
CA ASP A 72 -5.39 -0.27 -3.22
C ASP A 72 -4.35 0.79 -3.63
N MET A 73 -4.01 0.81 -4.92
CA MET A 73 -3.14 1.82 -5.51
C MET A 73 -1.73 1.88 -4.91
N ASN A 74 -1.28 0.80 -4.24
CA ASN A 74 -0.10 0.76 -3.39
C ASN A 74 1.18 0.26 -4.08
N GLU A 75 1.25 0.35 -5.41
CA GLU A 75 2.48 0.09 -6.17
C GLU A 75 3.64 1.05 -5.88
N PRO A 76 3.47 2.38 -5.66
CA PRO A 76 2.29 3.25 -5.66
C PRO A 76 1.86 3.70 -7.06
N THR A 77 0.55 3.85 -7.29
CA THR A 77 0.04 4.31 -8.59
C THR A 77 0.13 5.83 -8.73
N VAL A 78 0.73 6.27 -9.83
CA VAL A 78 0.86 7.68 -10.23
C VAL A 78 0.34 7.84 -11.67
N PHE A 79 -0.92 8.28 -11.82
CA PHE A 79 -1.62 8.25 -13.13
C PHE A 79 -0.92 9.02 -14.26
N LYS A 80 -0.27 10.15 -13.94
CA LYS A 80 0.41 11.01 -14.92
C LYS A 80 1.83 10.57 -15.26
N ALA A 81 2.41 9.64 -14.51
CA ALA A 81 3.72 9.09 -14.83
C ALA A 81 3.64 8.11 -16.02
N VAL A 82 4.72 8.05 -16.81
CA VAL A 82 4.81 7.15 -17.97
C VAL A 82 4.68 5.69 -17.55
N THR A 83 5.37 5.32 -16.48
CA THR A 83 5.35 3.96 -15.90
C THR A 83 4.12 3.68 -15.04
N LYS A 84 3.21 4.66 -14.89
CA LYS A 84 2.08 4.62 -13.95
C LYS A 84 2.48 4.44 -12.47
N SER A 85 3.75 4.62 -12.14
CA SER A 85 4.26 4.61 -10.78
C SER A 85 5.19 5.79 -10.52
N MET A 86 5.71 5.87 -9.31
CA MET A 86 6.58 6.94 -8.85
C MET A 86 7.91 6.96 -9.63
N PRO A 87 8.50 8.14 -9.90
CA PRO A 87 9.81 8.25 -10.53
C PRO A 87 10.88 7.46 -9.78
N GLU A 88 11.77 6.79 -10.52
CA GLU A 88 12.80 5.91 -9.94
C GLU A 88 13.82 6.66 -9.08
N ASP A 89 14.03 7.95 -9.35
CA ASP A 89 14.96 8.85 -8.67
C ASP A 89 14.38 9.52 -7.41
N ASN A 90 13.11 9.26 -7.09
CA ASN A 90 12.56 9.67 -5.81
C ASN A 90 13.32 8.99 -4.67
N VAL A 91 13.42 9.67 -3.53
CA VAL A 91 14.26 9.26 -2.40
C VAL A 91 13.40 8.78 -1.25
N HIS A 92 13.65 7.53 -0.84
CA HIS A 92 13.16 6.92 0.38
C HIS A 92 14.23 7.05 1.46
N ARG A 93 13.85 7.45 2.67
CA ARG A 93 14.76 7.62 3.81
C ARG A 93 14.63 6.43 4.75
N GLY A 94 14.66 5.22 4.19
CA GLY A 94 14.29 3.99 4.87
C GLY A 94 15.19 3.63 6.06
N ASP A 95 14.67 2.74 6.90
CA ASP A 95 15.42 2.18 8.02
C ASP A 95 16.66 1.41 7.52
N ALA A 96 17.71 1.31 8.36
CA ALA A 96 18.96 0.64 7.98
C ALA A 96 18.76 -0.83 7.55
N GLU A 97 17.78 -1.51 8.15
CA GLU A 97 17.38 -2.89 7.83
C GLU A 97 16.80 -3.06 6.42
N LEU A 98 16.33 -1.97 5.81
CA LEU A 98 15.79 -1.91 4.45
C LEU A 98 16.77 -1.28 3.45
N GLY A 99 18.04 -1.09 3.84
CA GLY A 99 19.08 -0.53 2.99
C GLY A 99 19.34 0.97 3.20
N GLY A 100 18.68 1.61 4.16
CA GLY A 100 18.88 3.03 4.49
C GLY A 100 18.25 3.99 3.47
N CYS A 101 18.85 5.17 3.32
CA CYS A 101 18.42 6.16 2.34
C CYS A 101 18.74 5.67 0.92
N GLN A 102 17.70 5.41 0.12
CA GLN A 102 17.81 4.81 -1.20
C GLN A 102 16.83 5.45 -2.18
N ASN A 103 17.07 5.24 -3.47
CA ASN A 103 16.14 5.64 -4.52
C ASN A 103 14.91 4.71 -4.57
N HIS A 104 13.82 5.20 -5.17
CA HIS A 104 12.58 4.47 -5.32
C HIS A 104 12.78 3.16 -6.07
N SER A 105 13.69 3.12 -7.05
CA SER A 105 14.05 1.87 -7.75
C SER A 105 14.51 0.75 -6.82
N HIS A 106 15.14 1.06 -5.69
CA HIS A 106 15.54 0.07 -4.68
C HIS A 106 14.34 -0.43 -3.86
N CYS A 107 13.43 0.47 -3.50
CA CYS A 107 12.33 0.21 -2.57
C CYS A 107 10.99 -0.11 -3.25
N HIS A 108 10.89 0.01 -4.57
CA HIS A 108 9.65 -0.01 -5.34
C HIS A 108 8.75 -1.19 -4.97
N ASN A 109 9.25 -2.42 -5.14
CA ASN A 109 8.45 -3.62 -4.93
C ASN A 109 8.09 -3.87 -3.46
N VAL A 110 8.88 -3.37 -2.50
CA VAL A 110 8.63 -3.59 -1.07
C VAL A 110 7.60 -2.59 -0.51
N TYR A 111 7.40 -1.45 -1.18
CA TYR A 111 6.52 -0.37 -0.74
C TYR A 111 5.10 -0.85 -0.41
N GLY A 112 4.44 -1.54 -1.34
CA GLY A 112 3.07 -2.04 -1.16
C GLY A 112 2.93 -3.05 -0.01
N MET A 113 3.93 -3.94 0.14
CA MET A 113 3.98 -4.88 1.27
C MET A 113 4.11 -4.16 2.60
N LEU A 114 4.92 -3.09 2.68
CA LEU A 114 5.11 -2.33 3.91
C LEU A 114 3.85 -1.57 4.30
N MET A 115 3.10 -1.01 3.34
CA MET A 115 1.77 -0.45 3.61
C MET A 115 0.81 -1.50 4.17
N ALA A 116 0.73 -2.68 3.53
CA ALA A 116 -0.14 -3.76 3.98
C ALA A 116 0.24 -4.25 5.40
N ARG A 117 1.55 -4.33 5.69
CA ARG A 117 2.08 -4.64 7.02
C ARG A 117 1.65 -3.59 8.05
N SER A 118 1.81 -2.30 7.75
CA SER A 118 1.42 -1.22 8.66
C SER A 118 -0.08 -1.22 8.93
N THR A 119 -0.90 -1.49 7.92
CA THR A 119 -2.34 -1.65 8.08
C THR A 119 -2.67 -2.84 8.99
N TYR A 120 -2.04 -3.99 8.76
CA TYR A 120 -2.24 -5.19 9.59
C TYR A 120 -1.86 -4.94 11.06
N GLU A 121 -0.70 -4.31 11.29
CA GLU A 121 -0.22 -3.96 12.62
C GLU A 121 -1.17 -2.97 13.30
N GLY A 122 -1.68 -1.96 12.59
CA GLY A 122 -2.67 -1.01 13.11
C GLY A 122 -3.99 -1.67 13.52
N MET A 123 -4.51 -2.61 12.71
CA MET A 123 -5.71 -3.38 13.06
C MET A 123 -5.48 -4.23 14.33
N LYS A 124 -4.30 -4.81 14.47
CA LYS A 124 -3.93 -5.59 15.66
C LYS A 124 -3.78 -4.71 16.91
N LEU A 125 -3.29 -3.47 16.76
CA LEU A 125 -3.25 -2.48 17.84
C LEU A 125 -4.65 -2.05 18.30
N ALA A 126 -5.66 -2.08 17.42
CA ALA A 126 -7.04 -1.79 17.81
C ALA A 126 -7.67 -2.93 18.62
N ASN A 127 -7.39 -4.18 18.23
CA ASN A 127 -7.91 -5.35 18.92
C ASN A 127 -7.01 -6.57 18.74
N GLU A 128 -6.20 -6.87 19.76
CA GLU A 128 -5.26 -8.00 19.75
C GLU A 128 -5.95 -9.37 19.65
N ASN A 129 -7.22 -9.46 20.08
CA ASN A 129 -7.99 -10.70 20.09
C ASN A 129 -8.67 -10.98 18.74
N LYS A 130 -8.68 -10.03 17.81
CA LYS A 130 -9.30 -10.17 16.50
C LYS A 130 -8.23 -10.27 15.42
N ARG A 131 -8.32 -11.31 14.59
CA ARG A 131 -7.42 -11.45 13.44
C ARG A 131 -7.72 -10.33 12.42
N PRO A 132 -6.71 -9.53 12.01
CA PRO A 132 -6.89 -8.54 10.96
C PRO A 132 -7.25 -9.18 9.61
N PHE A 133 -8.09 -8.50 8.85
CA PHE A 133 -8.33 -8.79 7.44
C PHE A 133 -7.87 -7.59 6.60
N VAL A 134 -6.79 -7.79 5.85
CA VAL A 134 -6.25 -6.80 4.91
C VAL A 134 -6.24 -7.42 3.51
N LEU A 135 -6.75 -6.69 2.53
CA LEU A 135 -6.63 -7.01 1.10
C LEU A 135 -5.65 -6.02 0.46
N THR A 136 -4.67 -6.48 -0.31
CA THR A 136 -3.63 -5.63 -0.95
C THR A 136 -3.47 -5.91 -2.44
N ARG A 137 -3.25 -4.86 -3.25
CA ARG A 137 -2.98 -5.02 -4.69
C ARG A 137 -1.53 -5.38 -4.94
N ALA A 138 -0.65 -4.50 -4.48
CA ALA A 138 0.78 -4.71 -4.55
C ALA A 138 1.26 -5.55 -3.37
N GLY A 139 2.20 -6.46 -3.64
CA GLY A 139 2.80 -7.33 -2.64
C GLY A 139 4.20 -7.77 -3.05
N PHE A 140 4.99 -8.10 -2.05
CA PHE A 140 6.33 -8.68 -2.19
C PHE A 140 6.46 -9.98 -1.39
N ILE A 141 7.64 -10.62 -1.45
CA ILE A 141 7.95 -11.82 -0.65
C ILE A 141 7.68 -11.53 0.83
N GLY A 142 6.76 -12.29 1.43
CA GLY A 142 6.36 -12.12 2.83
C GLY A 142 4.99 -11.46 3.04
N SER A 143 4.34 -10.96 1.98
CA SER A 143 3.00 -10.34 2.06
C SER A 143 1.93 -11.28 2.62
N GLN A 144 2.08 -12.59 2.43
CA GLN A 144 1.18 -13.62 2.96
C GLN A 144 1.03 -13.59 4.50
N ARG A 145 1.96 -12.94 5.21
CA ARG A 145 1.88 -12.75 6.67
C ARG A 145 0.88 -11.66 7.08
N TYR A 146 0.55 -10.73 6.18
CA TYR A 146 -0.15 -9.50 6.52
C TYR A 146 -1.46 -9.31 5.74
N ALA A 147 -1.55 -9.80 4.50
CA ALA A 147 -2.71 -9.53 3.65
C ALA A 147 -3.02 -10.67 2.68
N ALA A 148 -4.30 -10.76 2.32
CA ALA A 148 -4.75 -11.41 1.10
C ALA A 148 -4.46 -10.51 -0.10
N THR A 149 -4.36 -11.09 -1.30
CA THR A 149 -4.19 -10.31 -2.54
C THR A 149 -5.24 -10.68 -3.58
N TRP A 150 -5.34 -9.89 -4.64
CA TRP A 150 -6.19 -10.19 -5.78
C TRP A 150 -5.44 -9.81 -7.06
N THR A 151 -5.88 -10.34 -8.21
CA THR A 151 -5.16 -10.21 -9.47
C THR A 151 -5.29 -8.85 -10.16
N GLY A 152 -5.70 -7.80 -9.44
CA GLY A 152 -5.95 -6.47 -9.98
C GLY A 152 -7.24 -6.39 -10.83
N ASP A 153 -7.34 -5.32 -11.60
CA ASP A 153 -8.48 -5.04 -12.47
C ASP A 153 -8.54 -6.02 -13.66
N ASN A 154 -9.55 -6.89 -13.66
CA ASN A 154 -9.82 -7.80 -14.76
C ASN A 154 -11.02 -7.35 -15.61
N LEU A 155 -11.25 -8.05 -16.72
CA LEU A 155 -12.38 -7.84 -17.61
C LEU A 155 -13.42 -8.95 -17.42
N SER A 156 -14.69 -8.59 -17.60
CA SER A 156 -15.81 -9.53 -17.56
C SER A 156 -15.91 -10.32 -18.87
N ASN A 157 -14.96 -11.23 -19.12
CA ASN A 157 -14.94 -12.10 -20.29
C ASN A 157 -14.36 -13.48 -19.95
N TRP A 158 -14.56 -14.44 -20.85
CA TRP A 158 -14.10 -15.82 -20.65
C TRP A 158 -12.59 -15.92 -20.54
N ASP A 159 -11.83 -15.14 -21.32
CA ASP A 159 -10.36 -15.19 -21.28
C ASP A 159 -9.82 -14.83 -19.89
N HIS A 160 -10.34 -13.78 -19.24
CA HIS A 160 -9.93 -13.40 -17.89
C HIS A 160 -10.39 -14.40 -16.83
N LEU A 161 -11.55 -15.04 -17.01
CA LEU A 161 -11.95 -16.16 -16.15
C LEU A 161 -10.97 -17.33 -16.28
N HIS A 162 -10.60 -17.71 -17.51
CA HIS A 162 -9.63 -18.77 -17.77
C HIS A 162 -8.23 -18.43 -17.21
N MET A 163 -7.78 -17.17 -17.33
CA MET A 163 -6.49 -16.72 -16.78
C MET A 163 -6.45 -16.68 -15.24
N SER A 164 -7.59 -16.56 -14.56
CA SER A 164 -7.63 -16.51 -13.10
C SER A 164 -7.02 -17.75 -12.43
N ILE A 165 -7.23 -18.93 -13.03
CA ILE A 165 -6.75 -20.21 -12.49
C ILE A 165 -5.21 -20.26 -12.45
N PRO A 166 -4.48 -20.12 -13.58
CA PRO A 166 -3.02 -20.16 -13.55
C PRO A 166 -2.41 -19.01 -12.72
N MET A 167 -3.02 -17.81 -12.71
CA MET A 167 -2.53 -16.70 -11.90
C MET A 167 -2.59 -17.00 -10.40
N VAL A 168 -3.72 -17.51 -9.91
CA VAL A 168 -3.88 -17.89 -8.49
C VAL A 168 -2.94 -19.04 -8.12
N LEU A 169 -2.79 -20.05 -8.98
CA LEU A 169 -1.88 -21.16 -8.73
C LEU A 169 -0.42 -20.70 -8.59
N GLN A 170 0.04 -19.76 -9.42
CA GLN A 170 1.39 -19.21 -9.35
C GLN A 170 1.63 -18.45 -8.03
N LEU A 171 0.65 -17.66 -7.58
CA LEU A 171 0.76 -16.91 -6.31
C LEU A 171 0.84 -17.85 -5.10
N VAL A 172 0.16 -18.99 -5.17
CA VAL A 172 0.22 -20.03 -4.13
C VAL A 172 1.57 -20.76 -4.15
N SER A 173 2.13 -21.09 -5.33
CA SER A 173 3.38 -21.86 -5.43
C SER A 173 4.61 -21.05 -5.02
N ASP A 174 4.70 -19.79 -5.47
CA ASP A 174 5.96 -19.04 -5.44
C ASP A 174 6.07 -18.11 -4.23
N VAL A 175 4.96 -17.44 -3.91
CA VAL A 175 4.93 -16.44 -2.83
C VAL A 175 4.25 -17.00 -1.57
N ARG A 176 3.72 -18.23 -1.65
CA ARG A 176 2.89 -18.88 -0.61
C ARG A 176 1.74 -17.96 -0.16
N ILE A 177 1.17 -17.18 -1.07
CA ILE A 177 -0.01 -16.37 -0.78
C ILE A 177 -1.23 -17.28 -0.93
N LEU A 178 -1.71 -17.79 0.21
CA LEU A 178 -2.82 -18.76 0.24
C LEU A 178 -4.20 -18.13 0.02
N CYS A 179 -4.31 -16.80 0.16
CA CYS A 179 -5.56 -16.06 0.01
C CYS A 179 -5.45 -15.12 -1.20
N CYS A 180 -5.71 -15.67 -2.40
CA CYS A 180 -5.79 -14.93 -3.66
C CYS A 180 -7.20 -15.06 -4.23
N LEU A 181 -7.80 -13.93 -4.66
CA LEU A 181 -9.13 -13.92 -5.27
C LEU A 181 -9.07 -13.28 -6.66
N PRO A 182 -9.71 -13.84 -7.70
CA PRO A 182 -10.01 -13.08 -8.91
C PRO A 182 -11.21 -12.17 -8.67
N ASP A 183 -11.20 -10.96 -9.23
CA ASP A 183 -12.37 -10.08 -9.23
C ASP A 183 -13.48 -10.69 -10.13
N ALA A 184 -14.75 -10.57 -9.74
CA ALA A 184 -15.88 -11.11 -10.48
C ALA A 184 -16.89 -9.99 -10.73
N LYS A 185 -16.55 -9.07 -11.64
CA LYS A 185 -17.51 -8.07 -12.14
C LYS A 185 -18.51 -8.75 -13.09
N LEU A 186 -19.53 -9.40 -12.53
CA LEU A 186 -20.71 -9.81 -13.29
C LEU A 186 -21.50 -8.56 -13.70
N LYS A 187 -21.45 -8.19 -14.98
CA LYS A 187 -22.45 -7.28 -15.55
C LYS A 187 -23.73 -8.08 -15.72
N ILE A 188 -24.72 -7.80 -14.87
CA ILE A 188 -26.11 -8.27 -15.02
C ILE A 188 -26.82 -7.32 -15.99
#